data_AF-A0A2V9QU90-F1
#
_entry.id   AF-A0A2V9QU90-F1
#
_cell.length_a   1.000
_cell.length_b   1.000
_cell.length_c   1.000
_cell.angle_alpha   90.00
_cell.angle_beta   90.00
_cell.angle_gamma   90.00
#
_symmetry.space_group_name_H-M   'P 1'
#
loop_
_entity.id
_entity.type
_entity.pdbx_description
1 polymer ?
#
loop_
_entity_poly.entity_id
_entity_poly.type
_entity_poly.pdbx_seq_one_letter_code
_entity_poly.pdbx_strand_id
1 'polypeptide(L)' 'MLRANRSDECEFVVINFFDSLEAVQRFAGPDYTVPIFEPEARELLSRIEPMANHYEVRFDTTK' A
#
# COMPACT_ATOMS: atom_id res chain seq x y z
N MET A 1 -7.82 -0.93 -6.33
CA MET A 1 -6.49 -1.36 -6.82
C MET A 1 -6.19 -0.61 -8.11
N LEU A 2 -5.01 -0.04 -8.23
CA LEU A 2 -4.52 0.66 -9.41
C LEU A 2 -3.46 -0.21 -10.09
N ARG A 3 -3.35 -0.08 -11.41
CA ARG A 3 -2.35 -0.76 -12.23
C ARG A 3 -1.78 0.22 -13.24
N ALA A 4 -0.46 0.29 -13.35
CA ALA A 4 0.23 1.09 -14.34
C ALA A 4 1.18 0.20 -15.16
N ASN A 5 1.05 0.25 -16.49
CA ASN A 5 2.01 -0.40 -17.38
C ASN A 5 3.20 0.53 -17.61
N ARG A 6 4.41 0.02 -17.41
CA ARG A 6 5.67 0.64 -17.83
C ARG A 6 6.22 -0.15 -19.02
N SER A 7 7.35 0.27 -19.56
CA SER A 7 7.97 -0.39 -20.73
C SER A 7 8.28 -1.86 -20.47
N ASP A 8 8.87 -2.17 -19.30
CA ASP A 8 9.38 -3.52 -18.98
C ASP A 8 8.73 -4.15 -17.73
N GLU A 9 7.87 -3.40 -17.04
CA GLU A 9 7.25 -3.84 -15.79
C GLU A 9 5.80 -3.37 -15.68
N CYS A 10 5.04 -4.04 -14.82
CA CYS A 10 3.70 -3.64 -14.46
C CYS A 10 3.64 -3.36 -12.96
N GLU A 11 3.28 -2.14 -12.61
CA GLU A 11 3.17 -1.69 -11.23
C GLU A 11 1.74 -1.86 -10.75
N PHE A 12 1.56 -2.41 -9.54
CA PHE A 12 0.28 -2.55 -8.88
C PHE A 12 0.30 -1.78 -7.56
N VAL A 13 -0.73 -0.97 -7.32
CA VAL A 13 -0.89 -0.18 -6.09
C VAL A 13 -2.23 -0.50 -5.45
N VAL A 14 -2.18 -0.86 -4.16
CA VAL A 14 -3.38 -1.02 -3.33
C VAL A 14 -3.52 0.21 -2.45
N ILE A 15 -4.72 0.79 -2.46
CA ILE A 15 -5.07 1.92 -1.60
C ILE A 15 -6.13 1.41 -0.63
N ASN A 16 -5.84 1.51 0.66
CA ASN A 16 -6.76 1.16 1.73
C ASN A 16 -7.18 2.44 2.45
N PHE A 17 -8.47 2.59 2.70
CA PHE A 17 -9.02 3.70 3.47
C PHE A 17 -9.28 3.24 4.90
N PHE A 18 -8.91 4.09 5.85
CA PHE A 18 -9.10 3.88 7.28
C PHE A 18 -9.66 5.16 7.90
N ASP A 19 -10.44 5.03 8.97
CA ASP A 19 -11.01 6.18 9.68
C ASP A 19 -9.95 7.01 10.42
N SER A 20 -8.83 6.39 10.80
CA SER A 20 -7.73 7.06 11.51
C SER A 20 -6.39 6.31 11.37
N LEU A 21 -5.31 7.00 11.73
CA LEU A 21 -3.97 6.39 11.79
C LEU A 21 -3.86 5.29 12.86
N GLU A 22 -4.62 5.39 13.94
CA GLU A 22 -4.70 4.34 14.97
C GLU A 22 -5.29 3.05 14.38
N ALA A 23 -6.32 3.15 13.53
CA ALA A 23 -6.89 2.00 12.85
C ALA A 23 -5.87 1.32 11.91
N VAL A 24 -5.00 2.11 11.25
CA VAL A 24 -3.88 1.59 10.46
C VAL A 24 -2.91 0.80 11.33
N GLN A 25 -2.48 1.34 12.47
CA GLN A 25 -1.57 0.67 13.40
C GLN A 25 -2.14 -0.63 13.97
N ARG A 26 -3.45 -0.64 14.27
CA ARG A 26 -4.13 -1.86 14.75
C ARG A 26 -4.19 -2.95 13.68
N PHE A 27 -4.28 -2.56 12.40
CA PHE A 27 -4.33 -3.50 11.28
C PHE A 27 -2.93 -4.00 10.89
N ALA A 28 -1.96 -3.11 10.71
CA ALA A 28 -0.63 -3.41 10.19
C ALA A 28 0.42 -3.70 11.28
N GLY A 29 0.14 -3.36 12.54
CA GLY A 29 1.07 -3.46 13.64
C GLY A 29 1.84 -2.17 13.94
N PRO A 30 2.80 -2.21 14.89
CA PRO A 30 3.54 -1.02 15.33
C PRO A 30 4.40 -0.40 14.22
N ASP A 31 4.95 -1.22 13.31
CA ASP A 31 5.75 -0.78 12.17
C ASP A 31 4.90 -0.61 10.91
N TYR A 32 3.74 0.02 11.04
CA TYR A 32 2.72 0.18 9.98
C TYR A 32 3.18 0.92 8.71
N THR A 33 4.38 1.49 8.70
CA THR A 33 5.03 2.07 7.51
C THR A 33 5.83 1.05 6.73
N VAL A 34 6.12 -0.14 7.30
CA VAL A 34 6.88 -1.21 6.66
C VAL A 34 5.92 -2.26 6.12
N PRO A 35 5.82 -2.43 4.80
CA PRO A 35 4.98 -3.46 4.21
C PRO A 35 5.57 -4.85 4.45
N ILE A 36 4.72 -5.79 4.84
CA ILE A 36 5.07 -7.20 5.04
C ILE A 36 4.71 -7.97 3.77
N PHE A 37 5.68 -8.70 3.23
CA PHE A 37 5.51 -9.56 2.06
C PHE A 37 5.83 -10.99 2.44
N GLU A 38 4.94 -11.90 2.06
CA GLU A 38 5.20 -13.33 2.13
C GLU A 38 6.37 -13.70 1.20
N PRO A 39 7.18 -14.73 1.54
CA PRO A 39 8.32 -15.15 0.72
C PRO A 39 7.98 -15.36 -0.75
N GLU A 40 6.84 -15.99 -1.03
CA GLU A 40 6.33 -16.28 -2.37
C GLU A 40 6.05 -15.00 -3.17
N ALA A 41 5.56 -13.95 -2.50
CA ALA A 41 5.36 -12.65 -3.14
C ALA A 41 6.70 -12.00 -3.51
N ARG A 42 7.74 -12.18 -2.70
CA ARG A 42 9.09 -11.67 -2.99
C ARG A 42 9.76 -12.37 -4.17
N GLU A 43 9.41 -13.63 -4.43
CA GLU A 43 9.89 -14.36 -5.61
C GLU A 43 9.21 -13.88 -6.91
N LEU A 44 7.95 -13.47 -6.83
CA LEU A 44 7.16 -13.02 -7.99
C LEU A 44 7.44 -11.56 -8.37
N LEU A 45 7.64 -10.69 -7.38
CA LEU A 45 7.74 -9.25 -7.58
C LEU A 45 9.17 -8.86 -8.01
N SER A 46 9.29 -8.23 -9.19
CA SER A 46 10.57 -7.69 -9.68
C SER A 46 11.07 -6.52 -8.84
N ARG A 47 10.15 -5.75 -8.23
CA ARG A 47 10.44 -4.62 -7.36
C ARG A 47 9.36 -4.48 -6.30
N ILE A 48 9.78 -4.05 -5.11
CA ILE A 48 8.91 -3.76 -3.98
C ILE A 48 9.29 -2.39 -3.41
N GLU A 49 8.29 -1.59 -3.05
CA GLU A 49 8.51 -0.35 -2.30
C GLU A 49 8.80 -0.68 -0.82
N PRO A 50 9.90 -0.17 -0.25
CA PRO A 50 10.28 -0.50 1.12
C PRO A 50 9.38 0.15 2.16
N MET A 51 8.59 1.17 1.80
CA MET A 51 7.73 1.94 2.70
C MET A 51 6.32 2.08 2.13
N ALA A 52 5.31 1.91 3.00
CA ALA A 52 3.93 2.25 2.72
C ALA A 52 3.69 3.74 3.02
N ASN A 53 3.15 4.46 2.03
CA ASN A 53 2.80 5.87 2.17
C ASN A 53 1.40 6.03 2.77
N HIS A 54 1.26 6.95 3.73
CA HIS A 54 0.00 7.27 4.39
C HIS A 54 -0.41 8.70 4.04
N TYR A 55 -1.62 8.87 3.52
CA TYR A 55 -2.14 10.17 3.09
C TYR A 55 -3.41 10.51 3.85
N GLU A 56 -3.62 11.80 4.11
CA GLU A 56 -4.88 12.31 4.66
C GLU A 56 -5.80 12.74 3.51
N VAL A 57 -6.99 12.18 3.46
CA VAL A 57 -8.02 12.58 2.49
C VAL A 57 -8.61 13.92 2.92
N ARG A 58 -8.25 14.99 2.20
CA ARG A 58 -8.76 16.34 2.48
C ARG A 58 -10.14 16.62 1.86
N PHE A 59 -10.51 15.87 0.83
CA PHE A 59 -11.75 16.05 0.10
C PHE A 59 -12.24 14.71 -0.44
N ASP A 60 -13.53 14.44 -0.24
CA ASP A 60 -14.21 13.23 -0.72
C ASP A 60 -15.53 13.67 -1.37
N THR A 61 -15.69 13.33 -2.65
CA THR A 61 -16.87 13.68 -3.47
C THR A 61 -17.96 12.61 -3.42
N THR A 62 -17.75 11.55 -2.66
CA THR A 62 -18.62 10.36 -2.65
C THR A 62 -19.70 10.43 -1.55
N LYS A 63 -19.72 11.52 -0.76
CA LYS A 63 -20.80 11.85 0.18
C LYS A 63 -21.82 12.81 -0.43
#